data_AF-A0A353F3K9-F1
#
_entry.id   AF-A0A353F3K9-F1
#
_cell.length_a   1.000
_cell.length_b   1.000
_cell.length_c   1.000
_cell.angle_alpha   90.00
_cell.angle_beta   90.00
_cell.angle_gamma   90.00
#
_symmetry.space_group_name_H-M   'P 1'
#
loop_
_entity.id
_entity.type
_entity.pdbx_description
1 polymer ?
#
loop_
_entity_poly.entity_id
_entity_poly.type
_entity_poly.pdbx_seq_one_letter_code
_entity_poly.pdbx_strand_id
1 'polypeptide(L)'
;MIKLLITAALSLFLTAIAQETSPAKPKSPEKPKIERLNNEEVKIGKIHLHQKKRELSFKGGINMTKGLIEYFLATTKSDKVHETLILTDASPTN
;
A
#
# COMPACT_ATOMS: atom_id res chain seq x y z
N MET A 1 8.91 -55.52 -27.40
CA MET A 1 9.24 -54.11 -27.08
C MET A 1 8.00 -53.21 -27.19
N ILE A 2 6.92 -53.57 -26.47
CA ILE A 2 5.60 -52.88 -26.53
C ILE A 2 5.17 -52.41 -25.12
N LYS A 3 5.96 -52.71 -24.08
CA LYS A 3 5.69 -52.31 -22.69
C LYS A 3 6.32 -50.97 -22.26
N LEU A 4 7.00 -50.27 -23.17
CA LEU A 4 7.66 -48.98 -22.88
C LEU A 4 6.99 -47.77 -23.54
N LEU A 5 5.81 -47.95 -24.14
CA LEU A 5 5.06 -46.89 -24.82
C LEU A 5 3.75 -46.51 -24.10
N ILE A 6 3.35 -47.26 -23.07
CA ILE A 6 2.07 -47.03 -22.37
C ILE A 6 2.27 -46.16 -21.11
N THR A 7 3.49 -46.01 -20.61
CA THR A 7 3.76 -45.24 -19.38
C THR A 7 3.89 -43.74 -19.60
N ALA A 8 4.00 -43.27 -20.84
CA ALA A 8 4.19 -41.84 -21.15
C ALA A 8 2.89 -41.09 -21.50
N ALA A 9 1.77 -41.79 -21.72
CA ALA A 9 0.51 -41.15 -22.11
C ALA A 9 -0.40 -40.77 -20.93
N LEU A 10 -0.16 -41.33 -19.73
CA LEU A 10 -1.00 -41.07 -18.55
C LEU A 10 -0.53 -39.89 -17.69
N SER A 11 0.68 -39.37 -17.92
CA SER A 11 1.24 -38.24 -17.18
C SER A 11 0.86 -36.86 -17.74
N LEU A 12 0.29 -36.78 -18.96
CA LEU A 12 -0.14 -35.50 -19.55
C LEU A 12 -1.55 -35.05 -19.15
N PHE A 13 -2.35 -35.91 -18.50
CA PHE A 13 -3.74 -35.57 -18.14
C PHE A 13 -3.88 -34.89 -16.76
N LEU A 14 -2.82 -34.84 -15.94
CA LEU A 14 -2.91 -34.29 -14.57
C LEU A 14 -2.61 -32.80 -14.43
N THR A 15 -2.07 -32.13 -15.45
CA THR A 15 -1.79 -30.67 -15.38
C THR A 15 -2.93 -29.80 -15.92
N ALA A 16 -3.98 -30.40 -16.48
CA ALA A 16 -5.13 -29.66 -17.04
C ALA A 16 -6.10 -29.12 -15.98
N ILE A 17 -5.96 -29.49 -14.71
CA ILE A 17 -6.65 -28.83 -13.59
C ILE A 17 -5.70 -27.75 -13.00
N ALA A 18 -5.16 -26.92 -13.87
CA ALA A 18 -4.59 -25.64 -13.47
C ALA A 18 -5.77 -24.71 -13.16
N GLN A 19 -6.19 -24.76 -11.89
CA GLN A 19 -7.11 -23.86 -11.20
C GLN A 19 -7.22 -22.48 -11.88
N GLU A 20 -8.33 -22.25 -12.60
CA GLU A 20 -8.72 -20.91 -13.04
C GLU A 20 -8.86 -20.05 -11.78
N THR A 21 -7.81 -19.32 -11.46
CA THR A 21 -7.83 -18.35 -10.38
C THR A 21 -8.62 -17.18 -10.94
N SER A 22 -9.93 -17.19 -10.71
CA SER A 22 -10.81 -16.08 -11.08
C SER A 22 -10.14 -14.77 -10.63
N PRO A 23 -9.92 -13.80 -11.54
CA PRO A 23 -9.19 -12.59 -11.18
C PRO A 23 -9.95 -11.91 -10.05
N ALA A 24 -9.30 -11.83 -8.88
CA ALA A 24 -9.86 -11.18 -7.71
C ALA A 24 -10.27 -9.76 -8.10
N LYS A 25 -11.58 -9.48 -8.02
CA LYS A 25 -12.14 -8.18 -8.36
C LYS A 25 -11.39 -7.12 -7.54
N PRO A 26 -10.85 -6.05 -8.17
CA PRO A 26 -10.08 -5.05 -7.44
C PRO A 26 -10.95 -4.47 -6.32
N LYS A 27 -10.48 -4.63 -5.08
CA LYS A 27 -11.15 -4.07 -3.90
C LYS A 27 -11.20 -2.56 -4.08
N SER A 28 -12.41 -1.99 -4.05
CA SER A 28 -12.56 -0.54 -4.12
C SER A 28 -11.79 0.11 -2.96
N PRO A 29 -11.07 1.22 -3.17
CA PRO A 29 -10.36 1.90 -2.10
C PRO A 29 -11.36 2.24 -0.99
N GLU A 30 -11.13 1.70 0.19
CA GLU A 30 -11.98 1.90 1.35
C GLU A 30 -11.90 3.38 1.74
N LYS A 31 -13.06 4.06 1.82
CA LYS A 31 -13.07 5.46 2.24
C LYS A 31 -12.42 5.57 3.62
N PRO A 32 -11.56 6.57 3.84
CA PRO A 32 -10.88 6.71 5.11
C PRO A 32 -11.88 6.92 6.24
N LYS A 33 -11.76 6.11 7.28
CA LYS A 33 -12.59 6.23 8.47
C LYS A 33 -12.23 7.53 9.20
N ILE A 34 -13.18 8.46 9.27
CA ILE A 34 -13.08 9.70 10.03
C ILE A 34 -13.61 9.43 11.43
N GLU A 35 -12.78 9.61 12.44
CA GLU A 35 -13.10 9.43 13.85
C GLU A 35 -13.03 10.78 14.57
N ARG A 36 -14.15 11.25 15.13
CA ARG A 36 -14.15 12.45 15.99
C ARG A 36 -13.70 12.04 17.38
N LEU A 37 -12.59 12.59 17.85
CA LEU A 37 -12.07 12.34 19.20
C LEU A 37 -12.76 13.25 20.21
N ASN A 38 -13.00 14.51 19.84
CA ASN A 38 -13.80 15.49 20.59
C ASN A 38 -14.24 16.63 19.64
N ASN A 39 -14.72 17.75 20.19
CA ASN A 39 -15.20 18.89 19.42
C ASN A 39 -14.09 19.62 18.64
N GLU A 40 -12.84 19.50 19.06
CA GLU A 40 -11.70 20.22 18.47
C GLU A 40 -10.75 19.29 17.70
N GLU A 41 -10.83 17.97 17.91
CA GLU A 41 -9.89 16.97 17.40
C GLU A 41 -10.55 15.87 16.57
N VAL A 42 -9.95 15.58 15.41
CA VAL A 42 -10.38 14.54 14.47
C VAL A 42 -9.20 13.69 14.04
N LYS A 43 -9.43 12.38 13.95
CA LYS A 43 -8.49 11.42 13.40
C LYS A 43 -8.99 10.92 12.04
N ILE A 44 -8.12 10.99 11.03
CA ILE A 44 -8.37 10.52 9.66
C ILE A 44 -7.26 9.53 9.32
N GLY A 45 -7.54 8.24 9.48
CA GLY A 45 -6.51 7.20 9.35
C GLY A 45 -5.36 7.42 10.35
N LYS A 46 -4.16 7.74 9.82
CA LYS A 46 -2.95 8.01 10.61
C LYS A 46 -2.75 9.49 10.96
N ILE A 47 -3.60 10.36 10.44
CA ILE A 47 -3.49 11.82 10.61
C ILE A 47 -4.37 12.24 11.79
N HIS A 48 -3.81 13.04 12.69
CA HIS A 48 -4.53 13.70 13.77
C HIS A 48 -4.58 15.21 13.51
N LEU A 49 -5.79 15.78 13.49
CA LEU A 49 -6.07 17.17 13.20
C LEU A 49 -6.70 17.85 14.42
N HIS A 50 -6.07 18.91 14.92
CA HIS A 50 -6.62 19.81 15.92
C HIS A 50 -7.14 21.07 15.23
N GLN A 51 -8.45 21.14 15.00
CA GLN A 51 -9.10 22.13 14.13
C GLN A 51 -8.92 23.57 14.62
N LYS A 52 -9.10 23.80 15.92
CA LYS A 52 -8.99 25.12 16.54
C LYS A 52 -7.57 25.70 16.48
N LYS A 53 -6.56 24.87 16.78
CA LYS A 53 -5.15 25.26 16.71
C LYS A 53 -4.61 25.29 15.28
N ARG A 54 -5.36 24.74 14.31
CA ARG A 54 -4.93 24.56 12.92
C ARG A 54 -3.64 23.73 12.81
N GLU A 55 -3.52 22.74 13.69
CA GLU A 55 -2.38 21.83 13.76
C GLU A 55 -2.77 20.47 13.20
N LEU A 56 -1.85 19.86 12.46
CA LEU A 56 -1.96 18.47 12.06
C LEU A 56 -0.70 17.72 12.51
N SER A 57 -0.87 16.45 12.86
CA SER A 57 0.22 15.58 13.30
C SER A 57 0.10 14.20 12.69
N PHE A 58 1.24 13.65 12.30
CA PHE A 58 1.39 12.27 11.83
C PHE A 58 2.84 11.83 12.10
N LYS A 59 3.08 10.53 12.05
CA LYS A 59 4.44 9.99 12.15
C LYS A 59 5.16 10.17 10.82
N GLY A 60 6.40 10.63 10.88
CA GLY A 60 7.30 10.72 9.73
C GLY A 60 8.72 10.34 10.16
N GLY A 61 9.51 9.90 9.20
CA GLY A 61 10.94 9.62 9.35
C GLY A 61 11.78 10.58 8.53
N ILE A 62 12.99 10.88 9.01
CA ILE A 62 13.98 11.60 8.21
C ILE A 62 14.49 10.66 7.12
N ASN A 63 14.35 11.08 5.87
CA ASN A 63 14.80 10.33 4.71
C ASN A 63 16.19 10.78 4.25
N MET A 64 16.46 12.08 4.28
CA MET A 64 17.75 12.64 3.89
C MET A 64 18.28 13.61 4.93
N THR A 65 19.59 13.59 5.15
CA THR A 65 20.31 14.49 6.06
C THR A 65 21.40 15.31 5.37
N LYS A 66 21.64 15.04 4.08
CA LYS A 66 22.66 15.69 3.23
C LYS A 66 22.23 15.66 1.76
N GLY A 67 22.81 16.54 0.96
CA GLY A 67 22.46 16.70 -0.46
C GLY A 67 21.43 17.81 -0.68
N LEU A 68 21.02 18.00 -1.93
CA LEU A 68 19.95 18.95 -2.27
C LEU A 68 18.60 18.39 -1.81
N ILE A 69 17.74 19.27 -1.31
CA ILE A 69 16.37 18.95 -0.91
C ILE A 69 15.44 19.67 -1.89
N GLU A 70 14.67 18.89 -2.64
CA GLU A 70 13.62 19.40 -3.52
C GLU A 70 12.27 19.40 -2.80
N TYR A 71 12.00 18.36 -2.01
CA TYR A 71 10.73 18.18 -1.32
C TYR A 71 10.90 18.15 0.20
N PHE A 72 10.04 18.88 0.91
CA PHE A 72 10.04 18.83 2.36
C PHE A 72 9.43 17.52 2.91
N LEU A 73 8.34 17.07 2.30
CA LEU A 73 7.55 15.93 2.74
C LEU A 73 6.99 15.18 1.54
N ALA A 74 7.13 13.86 1.53
CA ALA A 74 6.44 12.99 0.59
C ALA A 74 5.86 11.77 1.31
N THR A 75 4.85 11.16 0.69
CA THR A 75 4.38 9.86 1.16
C THR A 75 5.32 8.77 0.63
N THR A 76 5.47 7.66 1.36
CA THR A 76 6.28 6.51 0.92
C THR A 76 5.74 5.84 -0.34
N LYS A 77 4.51 6.18 -0.77
CA LYS A 77 3.88 5.70 -2.01
C LYS A 77 4.13 6.62 -3.21
N SER A 78 4.72 7.79 -3.01
CA SER A 78 5.02 8.74 -4.09
C SER A 78 6.22 8.27 -4.92
N ASP A 79 6.29 8.68 -6.18
CA ASP A 79 7.48 8.58 -7.02
C ASP A 79 8.55 9.66 -6.66
N LYS A 80 8.15 10.69 -5.91
CA LYS A 80 8.99 11.85 -5.53
C LYS A 80 9.74 11.65 -4.20
N VAL A 81 10.15 10.43 -3.88
CA VAL A 81 10.87 10.13 -2.63
C VAL A 81 12.35 10.53 -2.66
N HIS A 82 12.91 10.68 -3.87
CA HIS A 82 14.27 11.19 -4.08
C HIS A 82 14.31 12.68 -3.72
N GLU A 83 15.37 13.13 -3.05
CA GLU A 83 15.54 14.52 -2.62
C GLU A 83 14.43 15.04 -1.68
N THR A 84 13.80 14.12 -0.93
CA THR A 84 12.81 14.44 0.10
C THR A 84 13.43 14.41 1.50
N LEU A 85 13.17 15.44 2.30
CA LEU A 85 13.63 15.52 3.70
C LEU A 85 12.90 14.53 4.63
N ILE A 86 11.56 14.53 4.60
CA ILE A 86 10.72 13.71 5.48
C ILE A 86 9.86 12.75 4.66
N LEU A 87 9.86 11.47 5.01
CA LEU A 87 8.90 10.50 4.49
C LEU A 87 7.85 10.13 5.54
N THR A 88 6.62 9.96 5.10
CA THR A 88 5.53 9.43 5.93
C THR A 88 4.76 8.35 5.21
N ASP A 89 4.24 7.38 5.95
CA ASP A 89 3.26 6.41 5.46
C ASP A 89 1.80 6.84 5.76
N ALA A 90 1.61 8.07 6.25
CA ALA A 90 0.32 8.68 6.46
C ALA A 90 -0.30 9.10 5.13
N SER A 91 -1.50 8.60 4.86
CA SER A 91 -2.34 9.00 3.74
C SER A 91 -3.75 9.24 4.28
N PRO A 92 -4.38 10.39 3.95
CA PRO A 92 -5.74 10.66 4.38
C PRO A 92 -6.75 9.72 3.72
N THR A 93 -6.41 9.04 2.61
CA THR A 93 -7.33 8.20 1.83
C THR A 93 -7.03 6.71 1.85
N ASN A 94 -5.94 6.29 2.53
CA ASN A 94 -5.29 4.98 2.37
C ASN A 94 -4.83 4.69 0.94
#